data_AF-A0A508X999-F1
#
_entry.id   AF-A0A508X999-F1
#
_cell.length_a   1.000
_cell.length_b   1.000
_cell.length_c   1.000
_cell.angle_alpha   90.00
_cell.angle_beta   90.00
_cell.angle_gamma   90.00
#
_symmetry.space_group_name_H-M   'P 1'
#
loop_
_entity.id
_entity.type
_entity.pdbx_description
1 polymer ?
#
loop_
_entity_poly.entity_id
_entity_poly.type
_entity_poly.pdbx_seq_one_letter_code
_entity_poly.pdbx_strand_id
1 'polypeptide(L)'
;MLQRALGRLSSAVEAGAIVFYAFDVLYLDGRDVRRLPLRERRRLLEPLVAGREGAVRLSEEVQADGDAFFSVACAHGLEGIIAKHVEKPYSSGRGEWWQKITCKRRDSFVIVGFEPSTVPGHLGRLLLAARKNDDLVYLGAAARAGRTIYHASCATSSHRSLRKNRQ
;
A
#
# COMPACT_ATOMS: atom_id res chain seq x y z
N MET A 1 -17.10 10.95 21.53
CA MET A 1 -16.14 9.92 22.02
C MET A 1 -16.25 8.67 21.16
N LEU A 2 -15.58 8.64 20.01
CA LEU A 2 -15.77 7.55 19.05
C LEU A 2 -14.41 7.09 18.53
N GLN A 3 -13.80 6.17 19.27
CA GLN A 3 -12.83 5.17 18.78
C GLN A 3 -12.45 4.25 19.95
N ARG A 4 -13.33 3.30 20.22
CA ARG A 4 -13.03 2.13 21.04
C ARG A 4 -13.32 0.88 20.21
N ALA A 5 -12.45 0.61 19.24
CA ALA A 5 -12.38 -0.68 18.54
C ALA A 5 -11.14 -0.75 17.65
N LEU A 6 -9.95 -0.84 18.25
CA LEU A 6 -8.81 -1.50 17.62
C LEU A 6 -8.36 -2.58 18.59
N GLY A 7 -8.63 -3.83 18.20
CA GLY A 7 -8.32 -5.02 18.97
C GLY A 7 -6.84 -5.06 19.33
N ARG A 8 -6.59 -5.47 20.57
CA ARG A 8 -5.28 -5.60 21.20
C ARG A 8 -4.46 -6.66 20.46
N LEU A 9 -3.70 -6.24 19.45
CA LEU A 9 -2.48 -6.93 19.04
C LEU A 9 -1.36 -6.34 19.87
N SER A 10 -0.76 -7.14 20.75
CA SER A 10 0.43 -6.76 21.50
C SER A 10 1.62 -6.66 20.53
N SER A 11 1.71 -5.56 19.80
CA SER A 11 2.95 -5.14 19.16
C SER A 11 3.88 -4.60 20.24
N ALA A 12 5.16 -4.98 20.20
CA ALA A 12 6.24 -4.44 21.03
C ALA A 12 6.58 -2.97 20.70
N VAL A 13 5.55 -2.17 20.42
CA VAL A 13 5.63 -0.74 20.13
C VAL A 13 5.02 -0.06 21.34
N GLU A 14 5.86 0.60 22.14
CA GLU A 14 5.43 1.54 23.16
C GLU A 14 4.31 2.43 22.59
N ALA A 15 3.18 2.54 23.29
CA ALA A 15 2.00 3.27 22.84
C ALA A 15 2.23 4.79 22.61
N GLY A 16 3.48 5.26 22.80
CA GLY A 16 3.88 6.65 22.83
C GLY A 16 4.29 7.31 21.51
N ALA A 17 4.14 6.71 20.33
CA ALA A 17 4.52 7.42 19.09
C ALA A 17 3.67 7.10 17.86
N ILE A 18 2.36 6.90 18.00
CA ILE A 18 1.49 6.98 16.83
C ILE A 18 1.36 8.44 16.43
N VAL A 19 1.89 8.78 15.25
CA VAL A 19 1.76 10.11 14.65
C VAL A 19 0.68 10.06 13.58
N PHE A 20 -0.34 10.92 13.72
CA PHE A 20 -1.38 11.15 12.72
C PHE A 20 -0.92 12.23 11.75
N TYR A 21 -0.68 11.86 10.50
CA TYR A 21 -0.39 12.81 9.43
C TYR A 21 -1.71 13.26 8.77
N ALA A 22 -2.13 14.48 9.07
CA ALA A 22 -3.30 15.12 8.49
C ALA A 22 -2.98 15.59 7.06
N PHE A 23 -3.86 15.26 6.11
CA PHE A 23 -3.62 15.53 4.68
C PHE A 23 -4.82 16.17 3.96
N ASP A 24 -5.95 16.35 4.64
CA ASP A 24 -7.17 17.03 4.17
C ASP A 24 -8.04 17.43 5.37
N VAL A 25 -8.97 18.36 5.16
CA VAL A 25 -10.01 18.75 6.13
C VAL A 25 -11.36 18.66 5.44
N LEU A 26 -12.29 17.91 6.04
CA LEU A 26 -13.61 17.65 5.45
C LEU A 26 -14.72 18.43 6.15
N TYR A 27 -14.50 18.83 7.39
CA TYR A 27 -15.44 19.58 8.21
C TYR A 27 -14.67 20.50 9.15
N LEU A 28 -15.09 21.76 9.27
CA LEU A 28 -14.43 22.76 10.11
C LEU A 28 -15.49 23.72 10.65
N ASP A 29 -15.45 23.98 11.96
CA ASP A 29 -16.28 24.99 12.65
C ASP A 29 -17.77 24.97 12.27
N GLY A 30 -18.37 23.77 12.31
CA GLY A 30 -19.79 23.60 12.02
C GLY A 30 -20.13 23.52 10.52
N ARG A 31 -19.13 23.56 9.62
CA ARG A 31 -19.34 23.61 8.17
C ARG A 31 -18.72 22.40 7.48
N ASP A 32 -19.52 21.77 6.61
CA ASP A 32 -19.04 20.78 5.66
C ASP A 32 -18.30 21.47 4.50
N VAL A 33 -17.01 21.21 4.37
CA VAL A 33 -16.14 21.83 3.37
C VAL A 33 -15.79 20.87 2.22
N ARG A 34 -16.38 19.67 2.18
CA ARG A 34 -16.09 18.65 1.14
C ARG A 34 -16.36 19.14 -0.28
N ARG A 35 -17.31 20.07 -0.44
CA ARG A 35 -17.67 20.66 -1.74
C ARG A 35 -16.62 21.65 -2.26
N LEU A 36 -15.73 22.15 -1.41
CA LEU A 36 -14.66 23.05 -1.83
C LEU A 36 -13.56 22.26 -2.57
N PRO A 37 -12.85 22.87 -3.54
CA PRO A 37 -11.65 22.30 -4.14
C PRO A 37 -10.59 21.95 -3.09
N LEU A 38 -9.75 20.94 -3.37
CA LEU A 38 -8.67 20.53 -2.46
C LEU A 38 -7.75 21.69 -2.07
N ARG A 39 -7.43 22.61 -3.00
CA ARG A 39 -6.62 23.80 -2.70
C ARG A 39 -7.21 24.65 -1.57
N GLU A 40 -8.53 24.84 -1.54
CA GLU A 40 -9.19 25.64 -0.50
C GLU A 40 -9.25 24.87 0.81
N ARG A 41 -9.50 23.54 0.76
CA ARG A 41 -9.45 22.70 1.97
C ARG A 41 -8.05 22.69 2.58
N ARG A 42 -6.99 22.63 1.77
CA ARG A 42 -5.59 22.76 2.25
C ARG A 42 -5.34 24.08 2.96
N ARG A 43 -5.78 25.21 2.39
CA ARG A 43 -5.66 26.53 3.02
C ARG A 43 -6.36 26.61 4.38
N LEU A 44 -7.45 25.85 4.57
CA LEU A 44 -8.14 25.74 5.85
C LEU A 44 -7.41 24.80 6.84
N LEU A 45 -6.77 23.74 6.34
CA LEU A 45 -6.06 22.76 7.17
C LEU A 45 -4.73 23.30 7.70
N GLU A 46 -3.93 23.94 6.85
CA GLU A 46 -2.54 24.30 7.15
C GLU A 46 -2.39 25.13 8.44
N PRO A 47 -3.18 26.19 8.70
CA PRO A 47 -3.09 26.96 9.95
C PRO A 47 -3.37 26.15 11.22
N LEU A 48 -4.05 25.00 11.10
CA LEU A 48 -4.43 24.15 12.24
C LEU A 48 -3.30 23.19 12.65
N VAL A 49 -2.39 22.83 11.74
CA VAL A 49 -1.43 21.73 11.95
C VAL A 49 0.00 22.01 11.49
N ALA A 50 0.23 23.00 10.62
CA ALA A 50 1.56 23.31 10.12
C ALA A 50 2.51 23.72 11.26
N GLY A 51 3.76 23.26 11.19
CA GLY A 51 4.79 23.54 12.20
C GLY A 51 4.59 22.87 13.57
N ARG A 52 3.57 22.02 13.73
CA ARG A 52 3.35 21.28 14.98
C ARG A 52 4.14 19.97 14.98
N GLU A 53 4.85 19.69 16.08
CA GLU A 53 5.66 18.48 16.24
C GLU A 53 4.97 17.38 17.07
N GLY A 54 3.73 17.61 17.49
CA GLY A 54 2.96 16.70 18.34
C GLY A 54 2.44 15.45 17.63
N ALA A 55 1.44 14.81 18.25
CA ALA A 55 0.81 13.60 17.73
C ALA A 55 0.04 13.80 16.41
N VAL A 56 -0.27 15.04 16.05
CA VAL A 56 -0.90 15.43 14.78
C VAL A 56 0.09 16.31 14.02
N ARG A 57 0.46 15.88 12.80
CA ARG A 57 1.39 16.59 11.92
C ARG A 57 0.78 16.79 10.55
N LEU A 58 1.23 17.81 9.84
CA LEU A 58 0.83 18.03 8.45
C LEU A 58 1.55 17.03 7.53
N SER A 59 0.82 16.46 6.58
CA SER A 59 1.40 15.81 5.40
C SER A 59 1.68 16.88 4.35
N GLU A 60 2.96 17.22 4.19
CA GLU A 60 3.40 18.24 3.23
C GLU A 60 2.93 17.96 1.80
N GLU A 61 2.60 19.02 1.06
CA GLU A 61 2.50 18.94 -0.40
C GLU A 61 3.85 19.18 -1.03
N VAL A 62 4.05 18.59 -2.19
CA VAL A 62 5.14 18.98 -3.07
C VAL A 62 4.53 19.33 -4.42
N GLN A 63 4.64 20.60 -4.79
CA GLN A 63 4.30 21.07 -6.14
C GLN A 63 5.54 20.86 -7.00
N ALA A 64 5.61 19.72 -7.67
CA ALA A 64 6.73 19.32 -8.51
C ALA A 64 6.23 18.54 -9.74
N ASP A 65 7.15 18.30 -10.67
CA ASP A 65 6.94 17.31 -11.71
C ASP A 65 6.70 15.92 -11.09
N GLY A 66 5.57 15.31 -11.46
CA GLY A 66 5.09 14.08 -10.81
C GLY A 66 6.02 12.89 -11.03
N ASP A 67 6.62 12.78 -12.22
CA ASP A 67 7.51 11.67 -12.58
C ASP A 67 8.86 11.79 -11.88
N ALA A 68 9.41 13.02 -11.81
CA ALA A 68 10.61 13.29 -11.03
C ALA A 68 10.39 13.01 -9.54
N PHE A 69 9.29 13.50 -8.97
CA PHE A 69 8.96 13.30 -7.56
C PHE A 69 8.73 11.81 -7.23
N PHE A 70 8.05 11.08 -8.12
CA PHE A 70 7.89 9.63 -7.99
C PHE A 70 9.24 8.90 -8.01
N SER A 71 10.12 9.24 -8.95
CA SER A 71 11.45 8.63 -9.06
C SER A 71 12.27 8.83 -7.78
N VAL A 72 12.24 10.04 -7.21
CA VAL A 72 12.88 10.36 -5.94
C VAL A 72 12.25 9.55 -4.80
N ALA A 73 10.92 9.52 -4.69
CA ALA A 73 10.22 8.75 -3.66
C ALA A 73 10.63 7.26 -3.69
N CYS A 74 10.77 6.68 -4.88
CA CYS A 74 11.21 5.30 -5.05
C CYS A 74 12.69 5.10 -4.68
N ALA A 75 13.57 6.04 -5.06
CA ALA A 75 14.98 5.99 -4.69
C ALA A 75 15.19 6.07 -3.17
N HIS A 76 14.31 6.78 -2.45
CA HIS A 76 14.32 6.86 -0.99
C HIS A 76 13.60 5.69 -0.28
N GLY A 77 13.17 4.66 -1.01
CA GLY A 77 12.55 3.46 -0.42
C GLY A 77 11.12 3.68 0.09
N LEU A 78 10.45 4.77 -0.32
CA LEU A 78 9.04 4.99 0.00
C LEU A 78 8.15 4.01 -0.78
N GLU A 79 6.89 3.81 -0.34
CA GLU A 79 5.94 2.95 -1.07
C GLU A 79 5.61 3.52 -2.46
N GLY A 80 5.59 4.86 -2.57
CA GLY A 80 5.18 5.61 -3.74
C GLY A 80 4.60 6.96 -3.34
N ILE A 81 3.80 7.55 -4.23
CA ILE A 81 3.20 8.88 -4.06
C ILE A 81 1.67 8.83 -4.18
N ILE A 82 1.01 9.85 -3.66
CA ILE A 82 -0.42 10.10 -3.87
C ILE A 82 -0.55 11.39 -4.69
N ALA A 83 -0.99 11.28 -5.94
CA ALA A 83 -1.36 12.43 -6.75
C ALA A 83 -2.80 12.83 -6.43
N LYS A 84 -3.04 14.11 -6.15
CA LYS A 84 -4.36 14.65 -5.84
C LYS A 84 -4.70 15.81 -6.77
N HIS A 85 -5.89 15.78 -7.36
CA HIS A 85 -6.38 16.85 -8.22
C HIS A 85 -6.78 18.07 -7.38
N VAL A 86 -6.02 19.16 -7.50
CA VAL A 86 -6.15 20.37 -6.65
C VAL A 86 -7.51 21.07 -6.78
N GLU A 87 -8.11 21.01 -7.97
CA GLU A 87 -9.42 21.63 -8.26
C GLU A 87 -10.64 20.77 -7.91
N LYS A 88 -10.47 19.52 -7.45
CA LYS A 88 -11.62 18.63 -7.24
C LYS A 88 -12.16 18.70 -5.80
N PRO A 89 -13.50 18.71 -5.63
CA PRO A 89 -14.13 18.43 -4.35
C PRO A 89 -13.76 17.05 -3.80
N TYR A 90 -13.94 16.86 -2.50
CA TYR A 90 -13.82 15.54 -1.90
C TYR A 90 -15.05 14.71 -2.27
N SER A 91 -14.83 13.55 -2.87
CA SER A 91 -15.86 12.54 -3.11
C SER A 91 -15.42 11.21 -2.51
N SER A 92 -16.34 10.56 -1.81
CA SER A 92 -16.10 9.24 -1.23
C SER A 92 -16.09 8.16 -2.32
N GLY A 93 -15.29 7.11 -2.10
CA GLY A 93 -15.19 5.98 -3.03
C GLY A 93 -14.02 6.09 -4.00
N ARG A 94 -14.04 5.25 -5.04
CA ARG A 94 -12.99 5.20 -6.06
C ARG A 94 -13.25 6.26 -7.13
N GLY A 95 -12.21 7.00 -7.51
CA GLY A 95 -12.25 7.90 -8.64
C GLY A 95 -10.88 8.49 -8.97
N GLU A 96 -10.85 9.35 -9.98
CA GLU A 96 -9.61 9.85 -10.59
C GLU A 96 -9.02 11.06 -9.85
N TRP A 97 -9.74 11.63 -8.89
CA TRP A 97 -9.27 12.79 -8.15
C TRP A 97 -8.06 12.45 -7.28
N TRP A 98 -7.95 11.23 -6.75
CA TRP A 98 -6.81 10.74 -5.98
C TRP A 98 -6.25 9.46 -6.60
N GLN A 99 -4.96 9.47 -6.94
CA GLN A 99 -4.29 8.35 -7.57
C GLN A 99 -3.09 7.91 -6.73
N LYS A 100 -3.08 6.64 -6.33
CA LYS A 100 -1.95 6.01 -5.66
C LYS A 100 -1.01 5.43 -6.71
N ILE A 101 0.22 5.91 -6.74
CA ILE A 101 1.25 5.50 -7.69
C ILE A 101 2.35 4.82 -6.86
N THR A 102 2.58 3.51 -7.06
CA THR A 102 3.46 2.71 -6.19
C THR A 102 4.76 2.32 -6.87
N CYS A 103 5.87 2.41 -6.15
CA CYS A 103 7.20 1.99 -6.61
C CYS A 103 7.31 0.47 -6.81
N LYS A 104 6.58 -0.30 -6.00
CA LYS A 104 6.59 -1.76 -6.10
C LYS A 104 5.66 -2.22 -7.21
N ARG A 105 6.19 -3.04 -8.12
CA ARG A 105 5.39 -3.78 -9.08
C ARG A 105 4.54 -4.80 -8.34
N ARG A 106 3.24 -4.77 -8.59
CA ARG A 106 2.28 -5.78 -8.13
C ARG A 106 1.80 -6.54 -9.35
N ASP A 107 1.62 -7.84 -9.17
CA ASP A 107 1.03 -8.70 -10.18
C ASP A 107 0.11 -9.72 -9.51
N SER A 108 -0.77 -10.33 -10.30
CA SER A 108 -1.69 -11.37 -9.85
C SER A 108 -1.09 -12.75 -10.11
N PHE A 109 -1.03 -13.57 -9.07
CA PHE A 109 -0.51 -14.93 -9.16
C PHE A 109 -1.56 -15.94 -8.72
N VAL A 110 -1.53 -17.12 -9.31
CA VAL A 110 -2.35 -18.27 -8.91
C VAL A 110 -1.58 -19.06 -7.86
N ILE A 111 -2.24 -19.37 -6.74
CA ILE A 111 -1.71 -20.33 -5.78
C ILE A 111 -1.92 -21.73 -6.36
N VAL A 112 -0.83 -22.44 -6.61
CA VAL A 112 -0.85 -23.81 -7.19
C VAL A 112 -0.52 -24.89 -6.16
N GLY A 113 -0.19 -24.49 -4.93
CA GLY A 113 0.08 -25.41 -3.82
C GLY A 113 0.62 -24.69 -2.60
N PHE A 114 0.97 -25.45 -1.56
CA PHE A 114 1.61 -24.93 -0.35
C PHE A 114 2.57 -25.95 0.27
N GLU A 115 3.55 -25.44 1.00
CA GLU A 115 4.42 -26.24 1.87
C GLU A 115 3.94 -26.10 3.32
N PRO A 116 3.80 -27.19 4.07
CA PRO A 116 3.37 -27.14 5.47
C PRO A 116 4.41 -26.42 6.34
N SER A 117 3.95 -25.74 7.39
CA SER A 117 4.84 -25.17 8.40
C SER A 117 5.33 -26.26 9.34
N THR A 118 6.51 -26.06 9.94
CA THR A 118 6.96 -26.84 11.10
C THR A 118 6.16 -26.52 12.37
N VAL A 119 5.40 -25.41 12.37
CA VAL A 119 4.47 -25.04 13.45
C VAL A 119 3.05 -25.54 13.11
N PRO A 120 2.44 -26.38 13.96
CA PRO A 120 1.08 -26.89 13.74
C PRO A 120 0.05 -25.77 13.53
N GLY A 121 -0.85 -25.94 12.57
CA GLY A 121 -1.92 -24.96 12.27
C GLY A 121 -1.46 -23.74 11.46
N HIS A 122 -0.19 -23.66 11.07
CA HIS A 122 0.34 -22.60 10.23
C HIS A 122 0.71 -23.09 8.83
N LEU A 123 0.59 -22.20 7.85
CA LEU A 123 1.04 -22.43 6.48
C LEU A 123 2.50 -21.97 6.35
N GLY A 124 3.37 -22.82 5.77
CA GLY A 124 4.79 -22.52 5.61
C GLY A 124 5.03 -21.58 4.44
N ARG A 125 4.76 -22.05 3.21
CA ARG A 125 4.97 -21.27 1.97
C ARG A 125 3.86 -21.53 0.97
N LEU A 126 3.55 -20.54 0.15
CA LEU A 126 2.62 -20.67 -0.98
C LEU A 126 3.42 -20.86 -2.26
N LEU A 127 3.06 -21.85 -3.06
CA LEU A 127 3.60 -22.09 -4.39
C LEU A 127 2.81 -21.24 -5.38
N LEU A 128 3.48 -20.36 -6.13
CA LEU A 128 2.85 -19.38 -7.01
C LEU A 128 3.15 -19.69 -8.48
N ALA A 129 2.16 -19.46 -9.34
CA ALA A 129 2.30 -19.51 -10.78
C ALA A 129 1.68 -18.25 -11.43
N ALA A 130 2.20 -17.83 -12.57
CA ALA A 130 1.52 -16.88 -13.44
C ALA A 130 0.83 -17.61 -14.59
N ARG A 131 -0.28 -17.06 -15.05
CA ARG A 131 -0.93 -17.51 -16.27
C ARG A 131 -0.20 -16.89 -17.46
N LYS A 132 0.30 -17.74 -18.37
CA LYS A 132 0.86 -17.32 -19.66
C LYS A 132 0.10 -18.08 -20.75
N ASN A 133 -0.75 -17.37 -21.47
CA ASN A 133 -1.75 -17.97 -22.37
C ASN A 133 -2.65 -18.96 -21.57
N ASP A 134 -2.83 -20.17 -22.07
CA ASP A 134 -3.62 -21.22 -21.41
C ASP A 134 -2.82 -22.00 -20.34
N ASP A 135 -1.51 -21.78 -20.26
CA ASP A 135 -0.62 -22.50 -19.35
C ASP A 135 -0.36 -21.76 -18.03
N LEU A 136 -0.09 -22.54 -16.98
CA LEU A 136 0.41 -22.04 -15.70
C LEU A 136 1.93 -22.23 -15.63
N VAL A 137 2.65 -21.12 -15.52
CA VAL A 137 4.12 -21.11 -15.37
C VAL A 137 4.45 -20.91 -13.90
N TYR A 138 5.09 -21.89 -13.30
CA TYR A 138 5.54 -21.82 -11.91
C TYR A 138 6.58 -20.71 -11.72
N LEU A 139 6.38 -19.87 -10.70
CA LEU A 139 7.21 -18.69 -10.40
C LEU A 139 7.97 -18.79 -9.07
N GLY A 140 7.88 -19.92 -8.38
CA GLY A 140 8.53 -20.10 -7.08
C GLY A 140 7.57 -20.08 -5.90
N ALA A 141 8.16 -20.14 -4.71
CA ALA A 141 7.44 -20.25 -3.45
C ALA A 141 7.66 -19.01 -2.58
N ALA A 142 6.58 -18.41 -2.11
CA ALA A 142 6.62 -17.23 -1.26
C ALA A 142 6.21 -17.58 0.17
N ALA A 143 7.03 -17.17 1.13
CA ALA A 143 6.72 -17.29 2.56
C ALA A 143 5.93 -16.07 3.03
N ARG A 144 5.18 -16.25 4.11
CA ARG A 144 4.47 -15.14 4.76
C ARG A 144 5.43 -14.30 5.60
N ALA A 145 5.60 -13.01 5.26
CA ALA A 145 6.14 -12.00 6.19
C ALA A 145 5.07 -10.92 6.42
N GLY A 146 4.20 -11.13 7.42
CA GLY A 146 3.06 -10.23 7.71
C GLY A 146 1.78 -10.52 6.90
N ARG A 147 1.00 -9.50 6.53
CA ARG A 147 -0.19 -9.62 5.64
C ARG A 147 0.17 -9.58 4.15
N THR A 148 1.45 -9.51 3.82
CA THR A 148 1.94 -9.30 2.46
C THR A 148 2.83 -10.47 2.07
N ILE A 149 2.54 -11.07 0.92
CA ILE A 149 3.37 -12.09 0.30
C ILE A 149 4.45 -11.36 -0.49
N TYR A 150 5.72 -11.56 -0.13
CA TYR A 150 6.85 -10.95 -0.86
C TYR A 150 7.43 -11.91 -1.88
N HIS A 151 7.68 -11.38 -3.08
CA HIS A 151 8.48 -11.91 -4.19
C HIS A 151 8.32 -13.40 -4.55
N ALA A 152 7.64 -13.68 -5.66
CA ALA A 152 7.94 -14.86 -6.47
C ALA A 152 9.09 -14.48 -7.42
N SER A 153 10.26 -15.14 -7.28
CA SER A 153 11.34 -14.97 -8.24
C SER A 153 11.09 -15.89 -9.42
N CYS A 154 10.75 -15.32 -10.57
CA CYS A 154 10.61 -16.07 -11.82
C CYS A 154 11.95 -16.76 -12.14
N ALA A 155 12.08 -18.03 -11.77
CA ALA A 155 13.17 -18.86 -12.23
C ALA A 155 12.91 -19.16 -13.71
N THR A 156 13.46 -18.37 -14.62
CA THR A 156 13.61 -18.74 -16.03
C THR A 156 14.65 -19.84 -16.15
N SER A 157 14.32 -21.05 -15.69
CA SER A 157 15.06 -22.25 -16.07
C SER A 157 14.63 -22.64 -17.47
N SER A 158 15.53 -22.45 -18.43
CA SER A 158 15.40 -22.94 -19.80
C SER A 158 14.90 -24.39 -19.82
N HIS A 159 13.95 -24.66 -20.72
CA HIS A 159 13.43 -25.97 -21.10
C HIS A 159 14.32 -27.17 -20.73
N ARG A 160 13.84 -28.02 -19.82
CA ARG A 160 14.12 -29.45 -19.91
C ARG A 160 12.90 -30.24 -19.47
N SER A 161 12.19 -30.76 -20.47
CA SER A 161 11.07 -31.69 -20.36
C SER A 161 11.45 -32.88 -19.48
N LEU A 162 10.82 -33.02 -18.32
CA LEU A 162 10.84 -34.24 -17.53
C LEU A 162 9.62 -35.09 -17.91
N ARG A 163 9.73 -35.82 -19.02
CA ARG A 163 8.91 -37.03 -19.24
C ARG A 163 9.41 -38.09 -18.25
N LYS A 164 8.67 -38.34 -17.17
CA LYS A 164 8.84 -39.54 -16.35
C LYS A 164 8.23 -40.74 -17.10
N ASN A 165 9.08 -41.63 -17.60
CA ASN A 165 8.68 -42.97 -18.03
C ASN A 165 8.27 -43.78 -16.80
N ARG A 166 7.10 -44.42 -16.87
CA ARG A 166 6.76 -45.60 -16.09
C ARG A 166 7.48 -46.81 -16.71
N GLN A 167 8.19 -47.56 -15.88
CA GLN A 167 8.16 -49.02 -15.90
C GLN A 167 7.97 -49.46 -14.46
#